data_AF-A0A3D0NF96-F1
#
_entry.id   AF-A0A3D0NF96-F1
#
_cell.length_a   1.000
_cell.length_b   1.000
_cell.length_c   1.000
_cell.angle_alpha   90.00
_cell.angle_beta   90.00
_cell.angle_gamma   90.00
#
_symmetry.space_group_name_H-M   'P 1'
#
loop_
_entity.id
_entity.type
_entity.pdbx_description
1 polymer ?
#
loop_
_entity_poly.entity_id
_entity_poly.type
_entity_poly.pdbx_seq_one_letter_code
_entity_poly.pdbx_strand_id
1 'polypeptide(L)'
;TLISGLVSTTLDTIKIACSLAECIHASVDANAPENSILTTPTAIRVGDVTADFEELRDRADLAIFWGGNPTFDRPRFIERFIKPMPCGGARRTISVGPRPVLPQSSYNLHFSVAENQLVSLARLVQAQIEKKATRESHRDLENIACQLLKSIDTAHCIGFISTKTADHTGLVN
;
A
#
# COMPACT_ATOMS: atom_id res chain seq x y z
N THR A 1 -5.27 34.97 4.19
CA THR A 1 -6.20 34.48 3.15
C THR A 1 -5.82 33.08 2.74
N LEU A 2 -6.79 32.22 2.38
CA LEU A 2 -6.55 30.83 1.96
C LEU A 2 -7.09 30.64 0.53
N ILE A 3 -6.29 30.04 -0.34
CA ILE A 3 -6.71 29.56 -1.66
C ILE A 3 -6.86 28.04 -1.60
N SER A 4 -8.05 27.52 -1.93
CA SER A 4 -8.34 26.09 -1.86
C SER A 4 -9.18 25.57 -3.03
N GLY A 5 -9.48 24.27 -3.03
CA GLY A 5 -10.32 23.63 -4.07
C GLY A 5 -9.56 23.25 -5.34
N LEU A 6 -8.26 22.96 -5.23
CA LEU A 6 -7.39 22.71 -6.38
C LEU A 6 -7.35 21.24 -6.84
N VAL A 7 -7.94 20.32 -6.08
CA VAL A 7 -7.89 18.85 -6.28
C VAL A 7 -8.25 18.38 -7.70
N SER A 8 -9.22 19.03 -8.33
CA SER A 8 -9.75 18.63 -9.64
C SER A 8 -9.38 19.62 -10.76
N THR A 9 -8.34 20.42 -10.55
CA THR A 9 -7.90 21.44 -11.49
C THR A 9 -6.66 21.00 -12.26
N THR A 10 -6.35 21.70 -13.36
CA THR A 10 -5.15 21.40 -14.16
C THR A 10 -3.89 21.89 -13.47
N LEU A 11 -2.73 21.32 -13.84
CA LEU A 11 -1.43 21.80 -13.35
C LEU A 11 -1.21 23.29 -13.64
N ASP A 12 -1.71 23.81 -14.76
CA ASP A 12 -1.56 25.22 -15.10
C ASP A 12 -2.46 26.11 -14.22
N THR A 13 -3.66 25.64 -13.89
CA THR A 13 -4.53 26.31 -12.90
C THR A 13 -3.86 26.35 -11.53
N ILE A 14 -3.21 25.26 -11.10
CA ILE A 14 -2.49 25.19 -9.82
C ILE A 14 -1.32 26.20 -9.81
N LYS A 15 -0.54 26.29 -10.89
CA LYS A 15 0.57 27.26 -10.99
C LYS A 15 0.08 28.70 -10.86
N ILE A 16 -1.03 29.03 -11.53
CA ILE A 16 -1.64 30.37 -11.45
C ILE A 16 -2.13 30.65 -10.03
N ALA A 17 -2.79 29.67 -9.38
CA ALA A 17 -3.25 29.80 -8.01
C ALA A 17 -2.10 30.04 -7.02
N CYS A 18 -0.98 29.33 -7.16
CA CYS A 18 0.22 29.55 -6.36
C CYS A 18 0.82 30.96 -6.59
N SER A 19 0.90 31.40 -7.84
CA SER A 19 1.43 32.72 -8.18
C SER A 19 0.55 33.83 -7.58
N LEU A 20 -0.77 33.67 -7.67
CA LEU A 20 -1.73 34.58 -7.06
C LEU A 20 -1.57 34.61 -5.53
N ALA A 21 -1.41 33.44 -4.91
CA ALA A 21 -1.23 33.33 -3.48
C ALA A 21 0.01 34.09 -3.00
N GLU A 22 1.11 33.99 -3.73
CA GLU A 22 2.35 34.72 -3.44
C GLU A 22 2.15 36.25 -3.52
N CYS A 23 1.47 36.73 -4.57
CA CYS A 23 1.18 38.15 -4.75
C CYS A 23 0.32 38.75 -3.63
N ILE A 24 -0.59 37.97 -3.06
CA ILE A 24 -1.53 38.45 -2.02
C ILE A 24 -1.16 37.98 -0.60
N HIS A 25 0.01 37.36 -0.45
CA HIS A 25 0.46 36.72 0.80
C HIS A 25 -0.59 35.77 1.40
N ALA A 26 -1.23 34.98 0.56
CA ALA A 26 -2.17 33.93 0.96
C ALA A 26 -1.47 32.58 1.12
N SER A 27 -2.05 31.74 1.98
CA SER A 27 -1.71 30.33 2.05
C SER A 27 -2.46 29.56 0.97
N VAL A 28 -1.88 28.45 0.50
CA VAL A 28 -2.52 27.52 -0.43
C VAL A 28 -2.77 26.21 0.29
N ASP A 29 -4.00 25.72 0.22
CA ASP A 29 -4.36 24.36 0.60
C ASP A 29 -5.16 23.74 -0.52
N ALA A 30 -4.56 22.79 -1.26
CA ALA A 30 -5.23 22.15 -2.37
C ALA A 30 -6.53 21.42 -1.97
N ASN A 31 -6.75 21.16 -0.67
CA ASN A 31 -7.77 20.28 -0.12
C ASN A 31 -7.65 18.85 -0.66
N ALA A 32 -6.42 18.46 -1.04
CA ALA A 32 -6.15 17.13 -1.56
C ALA A 32 -6.39 16.12 -0.42
N PRO A 33 -7.24 15.11 -0.62
CA PRO A 33 -7.50 14.10 0.40
C PRO A 33 -6.23 13.34 0.79
N GLU A 34 -5.16 13.43 0.00
CA GLU A 34 -3.83 12.87 0.26
C GLU A 34 -3.06 13.57 1.39
N ASN A 35 -3.36 14.85 1.62
CA ASN A 35 -2.72 15.65 2.68
C ASN A 35 -3.32 15.36 4.06
N SER A 36 -4.49 14.71 4.13
CA SER A 36 -5.11 14.23 5.37
C SER A 36 -4.80 12.76 5.69
N ILE A 37 -4.03 12.07 4.84
CA ILE A 37 -3.73 10.64 5.02
C ILE A 37 -2.47 10.46 5.87
N LEU A 38 -2.58 9.63 6.91
CA LEU A 38 -1.49 9.27 7.83
C LEU A 38 -0.27 8.61 7.13
N THR A 39 -0.46 8.07 5.93
CA THR A 39 0.63 7.48 5.14
C THR A 39 1.54 8.54 4.54
N THR A 40 1.05 9.75 4.24
CA THR A 40 1.85 10.81 3.61
C THR A 40 2.97 11.32 4.54
N PRO A 41 2.71 11.63 5.83
CA PRO A 41 3.79 11.89 6.79
C PRO A 41 4.76 10.71 6.98
N THR A 42 4.25 9.46 6.92
CA THR A 42 5.09 8.26 7.04
C THR A 42 6.03 8.09 5.84
N ALA A 43 5.51 8.25 4.62
CA ALA A 43 6.26 8.19 3.37
C ALA A 43 7.35 9.29 3.31
N ILE A 44 7.03 10.52 3.75
CA ILE A 44 8.01 11.61 3.85
C ILE A 44 9.09 11.31 4.90
N ARG A 45 8.74 10.68 6.03
CA ARG A 45 9.69 10.42 7.13
C ARG A 45 10.59 9.20 6.90
N VAL A 46 10.07 8.15 6.28
CA VAL A 46 10.75 6.87 6.12
C VAL A 46 11.36 6.71 4.72
N GLY A 47 10.97 7.57 3.77
CA GLY A 47 11.19 7.39 2.35
C GLY A 47 10.11 6.50 1.77
N ASP A 48 9.56 6.88 0.62
CA ASP A 48 8.62 6.04 -0.11
C ASP A 48 9.40 5.22 -1.14
N VAL A 49 9.41 3.90 -1.00
CA VAL A 49 9.90 3.00 -2.05
C VAL A 49 8.68 2.56 -2.82
N THR A 50 8.34 3.36 -3.84
CA THR A 50 7.26 3.06 -4.77
C THR A 50 7.84 2.48 -6.05
N ALA A 51 7.11 1.52 -6.60
CA ALA A 51 7.33 1.01 -7.94
C ALA A 51 6.19 1.50 -8.83
N ASP A 52 6.48 1.74 -10.10
CA ASP A 52 5.43 2.04 -11.07
C ASP A 52 4.54 0.80 -11.26
N PHE A 53 3.28 1.00 -11.71
CA PHE A 53 2.37 -0.12 -11.94
C PHE A 53 2.90 -1.08 -13.02
N GLU A 54 3.65 -0.56 -13.97
CA GLU A 54 4.35 -1.30 -15.01
C GLU A 54 5.48 -2.16 -14.43
N GLU A 55 6.20 -1.67 -13.42
CA GLU A 55 7.22 -2.48 -12.74
C GLU A 55 6.59 -3.63 -11.96
N LEU A 56 5.47 -3.37 -11.26
CA LEU A 56 4.68 -4.42 -10.64
C LEU A 56 4.23 -5.46 -11.68
N ARG A 57 3.69 -5.00 -12.81
CA ARG A 57 3.19 -5.86 -13.90
C ARG A 57 4.28 -6.71 -14.54
N ASP A 58 5.44 -6.13 -14.82
CA ASP A 58 6.44 -6.76 -15.70
C ASP A 58 7.48 -7.55 -14.91
N ARG A 59 7.70 -7.23 -13.62
CA ARG A 59 8.82 -7.75 -12.83
C ARG A 59 8.40 -8.56 -11.62
N ALA A 60 7.33 -8.18 -10.91
CA ALA A 60 6.98 -8.83 -9.65
C ALA A 60 6.49 -10.26 -9.85
N ASP A 61 7.23 -11.24 -9.36
CA ASP A 61 6.86 -12.66 -9.36
C ASP A 61 6.08 -13.05 -8.09
N LEU A 62 6.06 -12.17 -7.08
CA LEU A 62 5.19 -12.23 -5.92
C LEU A 62 4.49 -10.87 -5.70
N ALA A 63 3.15 -10.87 -5.70
CA ALA A 63 2.35 -9.69 -5.36
C ALA A 63 1.60 -9.92 -4.02
N ILE A 64 1.88 -9.07 -3.03
CA ILE A 64 1.27 -9.15 -1.70
C ILE A 64 0.29 -7.99 -1.52
N PHE A 65 -1.00 -8.31 -1.50
CA PHE A 65 -2.05 -7.36 -1.13
C PHE A 65 -2.15 -7.28 0.40
N TRP A 66 -1.84 -6.12 0.98
CA TRP A 66 -1.77 -5.94 2.42
C TRP A 66 -2.87 -5.02 2.94
N GLY A 67 -3.87 -5.59 3.60
CA GLY A 67 -4.96 -4.86 4.25
C GLY A 67 -5.91 -4.14 3.29
N GLY A 68 -5.80 -4.39 1.99
CA GLY A 68 -6.43 -3.56 0.98
C GLY A 68 -6.79 -4.29 -0.29
N ASN A 69 -7.85 -3.85 -0.95
CA ASN A 69 -8.23 -4.31 -2.28
C ASN A 69 -8.20 -3.14 -3.27
N PRO A 70 -7.24 -3.08 -4.21
CA PRO A 70 -7.11 -1.97 -5.13
C PRO A 70 -8.29 -1.83 -6.10
N THR A 71 -9.16 -2.84 -6.22
CA THR A 71 -10.34 -2.75 -7.11
C THR A 71 -11.40 -1.78 -6.62
N PHE A 72 -11.38 -1.36 -5.35
CA PHE A 72 -12.30 -0.34 -4.83
C PHE A 72 -12.07 1.01 -5.52
N ASP A 73 -10.82 1.45 -5.62
CA ASP A 73 -10.47 2.72 -6.26
C ASP A 73 -10.13 2.56 -7.75
N ARG A 74 -9.64 1.38 -8.14
CA ARG A 74 -9.14 1.08 -9.49
C ARG A 74 -9.69 -0.26 -9.97
N PRO A 75 -10.95 -0.33 -10.47
CA PRO A 75 -11.63 -1.58 -10.81
C PRO A 75 -10.85 -2.51 -11.76
N ARG A 76 -10.05 -1.93 -12.65
CA ARG A 76 -9.23 -2.65 -13.64
C ARG A 76 -7.80 -2.98 -13.17
N PHE A 77 -7.47 -2.72 -11.91
CA PHE A 77 -6.10 -2.91 -11.40
C PHE A 77 -5.61 -4.35 -11.60
N ILE A 78 -6.45 -5.32 -11.23
CA ILE A 78 -6.13 -6.74 -11.37
C ILE A 78 -5.92 -7.12 -12.83
N GLU A 79 -6.84 -6.71 -13.71
CA GLU A 79 -6.77 -6.98 -15.15
C GLU A 79 -5.50 -6.42 -15.78
N ARG A 80 -5.12 -5.19 -15.41
CA ARG A 80 -4.01 -4.46 -16.05
C ARG A 80 -2.64 -4.76 -15.48
N PHE A 81 -2.54 -5.05 -14.19
CA PHE A 81 -1.25 -5.06 -13.50
C PHE A 81 -0.94 -6.36 -12.75
N ILE A 82 -1.94 -7.23 -12.52
CA ILE A 82 -1.74 -8.49 -11.79
C ILE A 82 -1.90 -9.71 -12.68
N LYS A 83 -2.89 -9.73 -13.58
CA LYS A 83 -3.11 -10.82 -14.54
C LYS A 83 -2.00 -10.97 -15.59
N PRO A 84 -1.40 -9.89 -16.14
CA PRO A 84 -0.32 -10.05 -17.10
C PRO A 84 0.87 -10.77 -16.47
N MET A 85 1.39 -11.75 -17.19
CA MET A 85 2.48 -12.60 -16.72
C MET A 85 3.80 -11.82 -16.78
N PRO A 86 4.59 -11.77 -15.69
CA PRO A 86 5.90 -11.14 -15.73
C PRO A 86 6.85 -11.94 -16.64
N CYS A 87 7.91 -11.29 -17.11
CA CYS A 87 8.85 -11.88 -18.07
C CYS A 87 9.55 -13.16 -17.56
N GLY A 88 9.57 -13.39 -16.24
CA GLY A 88 10.25 -14.50 -15.57
C GLY A 88 9.38 -15.73 -15.25
N GLY A 89 8.08 -15.74 -15.60
CA GLY A 89 7.22 -16.89 -15.32
C GLY A 89 5.93 -16.54 -14.59
N ALA A 90 5.36 -17.50 -13.86
CA ALA A 90 4.08 -17.31 -13.19
C ALA A 90 4.20 -16.41 -11.96
N ARG A 91 3.25 -15.48 -11.79
CA ARG A 91 3.12 -14.66 -10.59
C ARG A 91 2.35 -15.41 -9.51
N ARG A 92 2.87 -15.43 -8.28
CA ARG A 92 2.12 -15.78 -7.08
C ARG A 92 1.50 -14.53 -6.47
N THR A 93 0.33 -14.69 -5.86
CA THR A 93 -0.34 -13.62 -5.14
C THR A 93 -0.68 -14.05 -3.71
N ILE A 94 -0.57 -13.11 -2.78
CA ILE A 94 -0.96 -13.32 -1.38
C ILE A 94 -1.86 -12.18 -0.98
N SER A 95 -3.06 -12.49 -0.50
CA SER A 95 -3.92 -11.52 0.19
C SER A 95 -3.72 -11.65 1.69
N VAL A 96 -3.46 -10.54 2.37
CA VAL A 96 -3.38 -10.46 3.84
C VAL A 96 -4.44 -9.48 4.31
N GLY A 97 -5.43 -9.97 5.04
CA GLY A 97 -6.55 -9.13 5.50
C GLY A 97 -7.86 -9.91 5.63
N PRO A 98 -8.98 -9.23 5.93
CA PRO A 98 -10.23 -9.91 6.26
C PRO A 98 -10.87 -10.63 5.06
N ARG A 99 -10.52 -10.24 3.83
CA ARG A 99 -11.08 -10.80 2.60
C ARG A 99 -9.99 -11.04 1.56
N PRO A 100 -10.11 -12.10 0.74
CA PRO A 100 -9.20 -12.32 -0.37
C PRO A 100 -9.45 -11.30 -1.49
N VAL A 101 -8.39 -10.85 -2.15
CA VAL A 101 -8.48 -9.99 -3.35
C VAL A 101 -8.73 -10.81 -4.60
N LEU A 102 -8.18 -12.03 -4.66
CA LEU A 102 -8.32 -12.97 -5.76
C LEU A 102 -8.88 -14.31 -5.25
N PRO A 103 -9.62 -15.06 -6.07
CA PRO A 103 -10.05 -16.41 -5.72
C PRO A 103 -8.86 -17.30 -5.35
N GLN A 104 -9.01 -18.06 -4.27
CA GLN A 104 -7.95 -18.93 -3.75
C GLN A 104 -7.59 -20.02 -4.76
N SER A 105 -6.29 -20.22 -4.95
CA SER A 105 -5.74 -21.23 -5.86
C SER A 105 -4.33 -21.64 -5.41
N SER A 106 -3.67 -22.54 -6.14
CA SER A 106 -2.26 -22.86 -5.90
C SER A 106 -1.32 -21.65 -6.07
N TYR A 107 -1.74 -20.63 -6.81
CA TYR A 107 -0.98 -19.41 -7.06
C TYR A 107 -1.48 -18.21 -6.26
N ASN A 108 -2.67 -18.30 -5.66
CA ASN A 108 -3.30 -17.21 -4.92
C ASN A 108 -3.61 -17.67 -3.49
N LEU A 109 -2.79 -17.24 -2.54
CA LEU A 109 -2.99 -17.53 -1.13
C LEU A 109 -3.75 -16.39 -0.46
N HIS A 110 -4.47 -16.73 0.62
CA HIS A 110 -5.13 -15.76 1.48
C HIS A 110 -4.86 -16.10 2.94
N PHE A 111 -4.38 -15.11 3.68
CA PHE A 111 -4.28 -15.14 5.13
C PHE A 111 -5.33 -14.21 5.72
N SER A 112 -6.32 -14.81 6.39
CA SER A 112 -7.38 -14.07 7.08
C SER A 112 -6.80 -13.41 8.33
N VAL A 113 -6.70 -12.10 8.32
CA VAL A 113 -6.14 -11.28 9.41
C VAL A 113 -7.05 -10.10 9.64
N ALA A 114 -7.41 -9.84 10.90
CA ALA A 114 -8.23 -8.69 11.25
C ALA A 114 -7.44 -7.38 11.02
N GLU A 115 -8.14 -6.30 10.65
CA GLU A 115 -7.50 -5.02 10.31
C GLU A 115 -6.62 -4.48 11.45
N ASN A 116 -7.09 -4.61 12.70
CA ASN A 116 -6.35 -4.20 13.90
C ASN A 116 -5.10 -5.06 14.19
N GLN A 117 -4.92 -6.20 13.51
CA GLN A 117 -3.76 -7.09 13.67
C GLN A 117 -2.73 -6.93 12.55
N LEU A 118 -3.04 -6.20 11.47
CA LEU A 118 -2.14 -6.04 10.31
C LEU A 118 -0.80 -5.41 10.69
N VAL A 119 -0.81 -4.40 11.57
CA VAL A 119 0.44 -3.74 12.04
C VAL A 119 1.27 -4.70 12.88
N SER A 120 0.63 -5.46 13.77
CA SER A 120 1.32 -6.47 14.59
C SER A 120 1.94 -7.55 13.71
N LEU A 121 1.22 -8.03 12.70
CA LEU A 121 1.74 -9.00 11.73
C LEU A 121 2.93 -8.42 10.93
N ALA A 122 2.85 -7.17 10.48
CA ALA A 122 3.95 -6.51 9.77
C ALA A 122 5.22 -6.45 10.64
N ARG A 123 5.07 -6.12 11.94
CA ARG A 123 6.18 -6.13 12.90
C ARG A 123 6.78 -7.52 13.10
N LEU A 124 5.95 -8.57 13.14
CA LEU A 124 6.43 -9.95 13.22
C LEU A 124 7.24 -10.34 11.97
N VAL A 125 6.72 -10.04 10.76
CA VAL A 125 7.42 -10.31 9.50
C VAL A 125 8.75 -9.56 9.46
N GLN A 126 8.76 -8.27 9.82
CA GLN A 126 9.98 -7.47 9.89
C GLN A 126 10.99 -8.05 10.89
N ALA A 127 10.55 -8.42 12.10
CA ALA A 127 11.44 -8.99 13.10
C ALA A 127 12.07 -10.31 12.63
N GLN A 128 11.32 -11.14 11.90
CA GLN A 128 11.85 -12.38 11.34
C GLN A 128 12.87 -12.12 10.21
N ILE A 129 12.60 -11.16 9.31
CA ILE A 129 13.55 -10.73 8.26
C ILE A 129 14.85 -10.21 8.90
N GLU A 130 14.73 -9.39 9.94
CA GLU A 130 15.86 -8.81 10.68
C GLU A 130 16.52 -9.79 11.67
N LYS A 131 16.00 -11.02 11.81
CA LYS A 131 16.44 -12.04 12.78
C LYS A 131 16.44 -11.54 14.24
N LYS A 132 15.50 -10.66 14.59
CA LYS A 132 15.33 -10.12 15.95
C LYS A 132 14.33 -10.95 16.75
N ALA A 133 14.54 -11.01 18.07
CA ALA A 133 13.61 -11.67 18.99
C ALA A 133 12.31 -10.86 19.14
N THR A 134 11.17 -11.52 18.92
CA THR A 134 9.83 -10.97 19.16
C THR A 134 9.39 -11.21 20.60
N ARG A 135 8.84 -10.17 21.25
CA ARG A 135 8.48 -10.18 22.68
C ARG A 135 7.03 -10.58 22.97
N GLU A 136 6.15 -10.55 21.97
CA GLU A 136 4.73 -10.92 22.11
C GLU A 136 4.33 -11.88 20.99
N SER A 137 3.84 -13.06 21.38
CA SER A 137 3.57 -14.19 20.48
C SER A 137 2.06 -14.48 20.44
N HIS A 138 1.39 -14.08 19.36
CA HIS A 138 0.14 -14.71 18.98
C HIS A 138 0.48 -15.84 18.01
N ARG A 139 0.41 -17.10 18.46
CA ARG A 139 0.89 -18.28 17.71
C ARG A 139 0.35 -18.34 16.27
N ASP A 140 -0.89 -17.90 16.05
CA ASP A 140 -1.50 -17.85 14.72
C ASP A 140 -0.86 -16.79 13.82
N LEU A 141 -0.62 -15.58 14.33
CA LEU A 141 0.07 -14.52 13.57
C LEU A 141 1.53 -14.88 13.30
N GLU A 142 2.19 -15.57 14.22
CA GLU A 142 3.56 -16.07 14.01
C GLU A 142 3.61 -17.11 12.90
N ASN A 143 2.64 -18.02 12.84
CA ASN A 143 2.56 -19.00 11.75
C ASN A 143 2.34 -18.30 10.40
N ILE A 144 1.43 -17.31 10.35
CA ILE A 144 1.22 -16.50 9.14
C ILE A 144 2.51 -15.76 8.75
N ALA A 145 3.21 -15.14 9.71
CA ALA A 145 4.48 -14.46 9.45
C ALA A 145 5.54 -15.42 8.89
N CYS A 146 5.65 -16.64 9.44
CA CYS A 146 6.55 -17.67 8.92
C CYS A 146 6.22 -18.11 7.49
N GLN A 147 4.94 -18.21 7.13
CA GLN A 147 4.52 -18.56 5.76
C GLN A 147 4.78 -17.41 4.79
N LEU A 148 4.56 -16.17 5.23
CA LEU A 148 4.91 -14.97 4.46
C LEU A 148 6.42 -14.91 4.20
N LEU A 149 7.24 -15.12 5.22
CA LEU A 149 8.71 -15.13 5.09
C LEU A 149 9.17 -16.18 4.08
N LYS A 150 8.66 -17.42 4.15
CA LYS A 150 8.96 -18.46 3.15
C LYS A 150 8.59 -18.05 1.72
N SER A 151 7.47 -17.34 1.57
CA SER A 151 7.04 -16.84 0.26
C SER A 151 7.96 -15.72 -0.24
N ILE A 152 8.38 -14.83 0.65
CA ILE A 152 9.33 -13.74 0.39
C ILE A 152 10.71 -14.31 -0.01
N ASP A 153 11.23 -15.28 0.75
CA ASP A 153 12.55 -15.88 0.50
C ASP A 153 12.64 -16.64 -0.83
N THR A 154 11.50 -17.08 -1.37
CA THR A 154 11.43 -17.82 -2.65
C THR A 154 11.11 -16.91 -3.84
N ALA A 155 10.86 -15.62 -3.62
CA ALA A 155 10.52 -14.66 -4.66
C ALA A 155 11.78 -13.89 -5.10
N HIS A 156 11.88 -13.59 -6.39
CA HIS A 156 12.95 -12.76 -6.94
C HIS A 156 12.59 -11.27 -6.94
N CYS A 157 11.31 -10.94 -7.10
CA CYS A 157 10.85 -9.56 -7.15
C CYS A 157 9.46 -9.44 -6.51
N ILE A 158 9.39 -8.70 -5.41
CA ILE A 158 8.19 -8.64 -4.57
C ILE A 158 7.54 -7.27 -4.72
N GLY A 159 6.26 -7.25 -5.08
CA GLY A 159 5.43 -6.06 -5.05
C GLY A 159 4.50 -6.08 -3.84
N PHE A 160 4.62 -5.09 -2.96
CA PHE A 160 3.61 -4.85 -1.92
C PHE A 160 2.55 -3.88 -2.45
N ILE A 161 1.29 -4.28 -2.32
CA ILE A 161 0.13 -3.48 -2.71
C ILE A 161 -0.69 -3.24 -1.46
N SER A 162 -0.53 -2.06 -0.86
CA SER A 162 -1.43 -1.55 0.15
C SER A 162 -2.37 -0.55 -0.49
N THR A 163 -3.64 -0.54 -0.07
CA THR A 163 -4.52 0.58 -0.37
C THR A 163 -4.42 1.61 0.74
N LYS A 164 -4.73 2.86 0.40
CA LYS A 164 -4.79 3.96 1.37
C LYS A 164 -5.69 3.52 2.53
N THR A 165 -5.20 3.62 3.76
CA THR A 165 -6.07 3.52 4.94
C THR A 165 -7.06 4.68 4.90
N ALA A 166 -8.35 4.38 5.10
CA ALA A 166 -9.42 5.38 5.14
C ALA A 166 -9.38 6.28 6.40
N ASP A 167 -8.35 6.16 7.24
CA ASP A 167 -8.19 7.00 8.42
C ASP A 167 -7.73 8.40 8.02
N HIS A 168 -8.70 9.30 7.93
CA HIS A 168 -8.52 10.70 7.58
C HIS A 168 -8.20 11.61 8.78
N THR A 169 -8.22 11.08 10.01
CA THR A 169 -8.18 11.93 11.22
C THR A 169 -7.07 11.60 12.21
N GLY A 170 -6.50 10.38 12.23
CA GLY A 170 -5.55 9.99 13.29
C GLY A 170 -6.10 10.15 14.72
N LEU A 171 -7.41 10.38 14.85
CA LEU A 171 -8.16 10.55 16.07
C LEU A 171 -9.12 9.38 16.15
N VAL A 172 -8.59 8.23 16.55
CA VAL A 172 -9.42 7.14 17.07
C VAL A 172 -9.54 7.39 18.56
N ASN A 173 -10.78 7.61 19.03
CA ASN A 173 -11.15 7.45 20.44
C ASN A 173 -11.09 5.97 20.82
#